data_AF-V2IYK5-F1
#
_entry.id   AF-V2IYK5-F1
#
_cell.length_a   1.000
_cell.length_b   1.000
_cell.length_c   1.000
_cell.angle_alpha   90.00
_cell.angle_beta   90.00
_cell.angle_gamma   90.00
#
_symmetry.space_group_name_H-M   'P 1'
#
loop_
_entity.id
_entity.type
_entity.pdbx_description
1 polymer ?
#
loop_
_entity_poly.entity_id
_entity_poly.type
_entity_poly.pdbx_seq_one_letter_code
_entity_poly.pdbx_strand_id
1 'polypeptide(L)'
;MSDVHNEHESPIKTPKQLIAVVIAAFVVPITVIILLVSFVGYGGPEGAGSTDTAEAVVDRIKPVASLELRDPNAPRVYKTGEQVYTAVCAACHATGAAGAPKFGAAGDWSARLGQGHDGLLKSVIAGKGAMPPRAGTSPDDFSDYELDRAMVHLVNS
;
A
#
# COMPACT_ATOMS: atom_id res chain seq x y z
N MET A 1 -84.15 1.48 -39.63
CA MET A 1 -82.92 1.22 -40.38
C MET A 1 -82.17 2.53 -40.49
N SER A 2 -81.36 2.92 -39.51
CA SER A 2 -79.94 2.52 -39.36
C SER A 2 -79.14 2.85 -40.62
N ASP A 3 -78.38 3.94 -40.59
CA ASP A 3 -76.98 3.85 -41.01
C ASP A 3 -76.14 4.94 -40.33
N VAL A 4 -75.12 4.44 -39.64
CA VAL A 4 -74.09 5.16 -38.91
C VAL A 4 -72.98 5.42 -39.91
N HIS A 5 -72.77 6.67 -40.30
CA HIS A 5 -71.57 7.06 -41.04
C HIS A 5 -70.76 8.06 -40.21
N ASN A 6 -69.72 7.53 -39.57
CA ASN A 6 -68.58 8.30 -39.08
C ASN A 6 -67.91 8.97 -40.28
N GLU A 7 -68.13 10.27 -40.47
CA GLU A 7 -67.42 11.02 -41.50
C GLU A 7 -66.02 11.39 -40.97
N HIS A 8 -65.02 10.68 -41.48
CA HIS A 8 -63.61 11.00 -41.31
C HIS A 8 -63.27 12.27 -42.08
N GLU A 9 -63.55 13.44 -41.49
CA GLU A 9 -63.08 14.71 -42.05
C GLU A 9 -61.56 14.76 -41.91
N SER A 10 -60.86 14.69 -43.06
CA SER A 10 -59.40 14.76 -43.09
C SER A 10 -58.96 16.16 -42.62
N PRO A 11 -58.06 16.30 -41.63
CA PRO A 11 -57.64 17.61 -41.09
C PRO A 11 -56.95 18.55 -42.10
N ILE A 12 -56.71 18.09 -43.32
CA ILE A 12 -55.94 18.76 -44.36
C ILE A 12 -56.91 19.25 -45.45
N LYS A 13 -57.24 20.54 -45.41
CA LYS A 13 -58.27 21.14 -46.30
C LYS A 13 -57.68 21.85 -47.53
N THR A 14 -56.37 22.03 -47.60
CA THR A 14 -55.69 22.70 -48.71
C THR A 14 -54.42 21.96 -49.15
N PRO A 15 -54.05 22.02 -50.45
CA PRO A 15 -52.79 21.43 -50.93
C PRO A 15 -51.55 21.97 -50.22
N LYS A 16 -51.59 23.24 -49.77
CA LYS A 16 -50.50 23.85 -48.98
C LYS A 16 -50.37 23.23 -47.59
N GLN A 17 -51.49 22.90 -46.92
CA GLN A 17 -51.46 22.20 -45.63
C GLN A 17 -50.94 20.76 -45.79
N LEU A 18 -51.26 20.09 -46.90
CA LEU A 18 -50.74 18.74 -47.16
C LEU A 18 -49.21 18.75 -47.26
N ILE A 19 -48.66 19.69 -48.04
CA ILE A 19 -47.21 19.85 -48.20
C ILE A 19 -46.54 20.17 -46.86
N ALA A 20 -47.13 21.06 -46.05
CA ALA A 20 -46.59 21.42 -44.74
C ALA A 20 -46.57 20.23 -43.76
N VAL A 21 -47.63 19.43 -43.71
CA VAL A 21 -47.71 18.24 -42.84
C VAL A 21 -46.71 17.19 -43.27
N VAL A 22 -46.56 16.96 -44.58
CA VAL A 22 -45.57 16.01 -45.12
C VAL A 22 -44.15 16.45 -44.77
N ILE A 23 -43.80 17.73 -44.97
CA ILE A 23 -42.47 18.25 -44.61
C ILE A 23 -42.23 18.13 -43.10
N ALA A 24 -43.20 18.52 -42.27
CA ALA A 24 -43.08 18.41 -40.81
C ALA A 24 -42.92 16.95 -40.34
N ALA A 25 -43.59 15.99 -41.00
CA ALA A 25 -43.49 14.57 -40.68
C ALA A 25 -42.10 13.98 -40.91
N PHE A 26 -41.26 14.59 -41.76
CA PHE A 26 -39.87 14.18 -41.95
C PHE A 26 -38.89 15.05 -41.14
N VAL A 27 -39.10 16.36 -41.10
CA VAL A 27 -38.17 17.29 -40.43
C VAL A 27 -38.19 17.11 -38.91
N VAL A 28 -39.37 16.93 -38.30
CA VAL A 28 -39.49 16.81 -36.85
C VAL A 28 -38.78 15.55 -36.33
N PRO A 29 -39.01 14.34 -36.87
CA PRO A 29 -38.29 13.15 -36.42
C PRO A 29 -36.78 13.24 -36.65
N ILE A 30 -36.33 13.78 -37.80
CA ILE A 30 -34.91 13.95 -38.08
C ILE A 30 -34.26 14.88 -37.06
N THR A 31 -34.91 16.01 -36.74
CA THR A 31 -34.39 16.96 -35.75
C THR A 31 -34.33 16.33 -34.36
N VAL A 32 -35.35 15.57 -33.97
CA VAL A 32 -35.38 14.83 -32.69
C VAL A 32 -34.25 13.80 -32.62
N ILE A 33 -34.02 13.04 -33.70
CA ILE A 33 -32.93 12.06 -33.75
C ILE A 33 -31.57 12.75 -33.63
N ILE A 34 -31.35 13.87 -34.34
CA ILE A 34 -30.09 14.63 -34.24
C ILE A 34 -29.87 15.15 -32.81
N LEU A 35 -30.92 15.68 -32.17
CA LEU A 35 -30.85 16.16 -30.79
C LEU A 35 -30.56 15.01 -29.82
N LEU A 36 -31.17 13.84 -30.00
CA LEU A 36 -30.92 12.66 -29.17
C LEU A 36 -29.50 12.11 -29.37
N VAL A 37 -29.01 12.02 -30.60
CA VAL A 37 -27.62 11.61 -30.89
C VAL A 37 -26.63 12.59 -30.29
N SER A 38 -26.90 13.89 -30.38
CA SER A 38 -26.06 14.91 -29.76
C SER A 38 -26.08 14.76 -28.24
N PHE A 39 -27.27 14.65 -27.64
CA PHE A 39 -27.44 14.48 -26.20
C PHE A 39 -26.73 13.23 -25.65
N VAL A 40 -26.80 12.11 -26.38
CA VAL A 40 -26.12 10.85 -26.00
C VAL A 40 -24.61 10.91 -26.31
N GLY A 41 -24.21 11.55 -27.40
CA GLY A 41 -22.81 11.61 -27.86
C GLY A 41 -21.93 12.66 -27.17
N TYR A 42 -22.50 13.59 -26.39
CA TYR A 42 -21.73 14.55 -25.58
C TYR A 42 -21.07 13.91 -24.35
N GLY A 43 -21.41 12.68 -24.00
CA GLY A 43 -20.59 11.83 -23.14
C GLY A 43 -19.82 10.85 -24.02
N GLY A 44 -18.49 10.99 -24.09
CA GLY A 44 -17.65 9.98 -24.74
C GLY A 44 -17.90 8.59 -24.13
N PRO A 45 -17.55 7.49 -24.80
CA PRO A 45 -17.68 6.15 -24.24
C PRO A 45 -16.75 6.01 -23.03
N GLU A 46 -17.25 6.37 -21.84
CA GLU A 46 -16.59 6.12 -20.57
C GLU A 46 -16.79 4.65 -20.24
N GLY A 47 -15.81 3.83 -20.62
CA GLY A 47 -15.73 2.45 -20.16
C GLY A 47 -15.63 2.43 -18.63
N ALA A 48 -16.42 1.56 -17.99
CA ALA A 48 -16.37 1.38 -16.54
C ALA A 48 -14.95 0.98 -16.10
N GLY A 49 -14.19 1.96 -15.61
CA GLY A 49 -12.85 1.76 -15.02
C GLY A 49 -11.69 2.53 -15.66
N SER A 50 -11.85 3.22 -16.80
CA SER A 50 -10.78 4.05 -17.38
C SER A 50 -11.07 5.53 -17.20
N THR A 51 -10.87 6.04 -15.98
CA THR A 51 -10.63 7.47 -15.83
C THR A 51 -9.22 7.74 -16.35
N ASP A 52 -9.09 8.18 -17.61
CA ASP A 52 -7.87 8.80 -18.17
C ASP A 52 -7.60 10.18 -17.53
N THR A 53 -7.98 10.33 -16.26
CA THR A 53 -7.61 11.45 -15.42
C THR A 53 -6.13 11.32 -15.10
N ALA A 54 -5.39 12.42 -15.25
CA ALA A 54 -3.99 12.50 -14.86
C ALA A 54 -3.75 12.02 -13.41
N GLU A 55 -4.73 12.21 -12.53
CA GLU A 55 -4.69 11.78 -11.13
C GLU A 55 -4.65 10.25 -10.96
N ALA A 56 -5.50 9.51 -11.69
CA ALA A 56 -5.48 8.04 -11.69
C ALA A 56 -4.20 7.47 -12.32
N VAL A 57 -3.58 8.20 -13.25
CA VAL A 57 -2.26 7.83 -13.82
C VAL A 57 -1.17 8.03 -12.76
N VAL A 58 -1.16 9.16 -12.06
CA VAL A 58 -0.18 9.44 -10.98
C VAL A 58 -0.26 8.42 -9.85
N ASP A 59 -1.47 7.99 -9.48
CA ASP A 59 -1.66 6.99 -8.43
C ASP A 59 -1.05 5.63 -8.80
N ARG A 60 -1.16 5.23 -10.07
CA ARG A 60 -0.56 3.98 -10.59
C ARG A 60 0.96 4.01 -10.74
N ILE A 61 1.57 5.19 -10.80
CA ILE A 61 3.04 5.35 -10.93
C ILE A 61 3.69 5.55 -9.54
N LYS A 62 2.93 5.51 -8.44
CA LYS A 62 3.49 5.61 -7.09
C LYS A 62 4.50 4.47 -6.85
N PRO A 63 5.70 4.78 -6.32
CA PRO A 63 6.71 3.76 -6.07
C PRO A 63 6.21 2.75 -5.03
N VAL A 64 6.34 1.46 -5.36
CA VAL A 64 5.93 0.34 -4.50
C VAL A 64 6.97 -0.03 -3.44
N ALA A 65 8.13 0.62 -3.46
CA ALA A 65 9.24 0.34 -2.57
C ALA A 65 9.93 1.64 -2.14
N SER A 66 10.24 1.73 -0.85
CA SER A 66 11.21 2.67 -0.30
C SER A 66 12.56 1.98 -0.22
N LEU A 67 13.59 2.57 -0.82
CA LEU A 67 14.96 2.12 -0.65
C LEU A 67 15.71 3.15 0.20
N GLU A 68 16.24 2.71 1.34
CA GLU A 68 17.20 3.52 2.09
C GLU A 68 18.58 3.33 1.47
N LEU A 69 19.07 4.38 0.79
CA LEU A 69 20.43 4.41 0.28
C LEU A 69 21.37 4.77 1.43
N ARG A 70 22.09 3.78 1.96
CA ARG A 70 23.18 3.99 2.91
C ARG A 70 24.43 4.39 2.14
N ASP A 71 25.01 5.54 2.49
CA ASP A 71 26.32 5.95 1.98
C ASP A 71 27.42 5.11 2.65
N PRO A 72 28.17 4.29 1.91
CA PRO A 72 29.25 3.47 2.46
C PRO A 72 30.41 4.30 3.03
N ASN A 73 30.52 5.58 2.68
CA ASN A 73 31.56 6.49 3.16
C ASN A 73 31.11 7.38 4.32
N ALA A 74 29.84 7.30 4.74
CA ALA A 74 29.38 8.05 5.89
C ALA A 74 30.12 7.59 7.16
N PRO A 75 30.55 8.52 8.04
CA PRO A 75 31.18 8.16 9.31
C PRO A 75 30.28 7.21 10.11
N ARG A 76 30.79 6.02 10.47
CA ARG A 76 30.04 5.10 11.33
C ARG A 76 29.88 5.70 12.72
N VAL A 77 28.66 6.12 13.05
CA VAL A 77 28.28 6.53 14.40
C VAL A 77 27.88 5.28 15.18
N TYR A 78 28.79 4.83 16.05
CA TYR A 78 28.58 3.66 16.88
C TYR A 78 27.46 3.87 17.90
N LYS A 79 26.44 3.00 17.88
CA LYS A 79 25.34 3.02 18.85
C LYS A 79 25.80 2.56 20.23
N THR A 80 25.17 3.05 21.28
CA THR A 80 25.42 2.58 22.66
C THR A 80 24.85 1.17 22.88
N GLY A 81 25.31 0.49 23.93
CA GLY A 81 24.81 -0.85 24.26
C GLY A 81 23.30 -0.89 24.51
N GLU A 82 22.76 0.13 25.18
CA GLU A 82 21.32 0.28 25.42
C GLU A 82 20.51 0.47 24.13
N GLN A 83 21.02 1.28 23.19
CA GLN A 83 20.38 1.49 21.89
C GLN A 83 20.30 0.19 21.08
N VAL A 84 21.39 -0.58 21.06
CA VAL A 84 21.44 -1.88 20.37
C VAL A 84 20.57 -2.91 21.10
N TYR A 85 20.58 -2.92 22.43
CA TYR A 85 19.71 -3.78 23.23
C TYR A 85 18.24 -3.55 22.89
N THR A 86 17.81 -2.29 22.91
CA THR A 86 16.42 -1.89 22.62
C THR A 86 16.04 -2.25 21.18
N ALA A 87 16.95 -2.08 20.23
CA ALA A 87 16.68 -2.33 18.82
C ALA A 87 16.44 -3.81 18.51
N VAL A 88 17.24 -4.73 19.09
CA VAL A 88 17.23 -6.15 18.66
C VAL A 88 17.27 -7.18 19.78
N CYS A 89 17.86 -6.87 20.94
CA CYS A 89 18.06 -7.86 22.00
C CYS A 89 16.82 -8.00 22.92
N ALA A 90 16.12 -6.89 23.17
CA ALA A 90 14.97 -6.82 24.07
C ALA A 90 13.82 -7.75 23.65
N ALA A 91 13.67 -8.00 22.34
CA ALA A 91 12.64 -8.88 21.78
C ALA A 91 12.57 -10.26 22.46
N CYS A 92 13.72 -10.81 22.86
CA CYS A 92 13.78 -12.07 23.59
C CYS A 92 14.19 -11.89 25.05
N HIS A 93 15.15 -11.01 25.32
CA HIS A 93 15.76 -10.89 26.65
C HIS A 93 14.95 -10.03 27.63
N ALA A 94 13.96 -9.24 27.20
CA ALA A 94 13.11 -8.51 28.14
C ALA A 94 12.19 -9.45 28.93
N THR A 95 11.61 -10.44 28.25
CA THR A 95 10.63 -11.38 28.86
C THR A 95 11.22 -12.75 29.14
N GLY A 96 12.39 -13.06 28.57
CA GLY A 96 13.02 -14.38 28.61
C GLY A 96 12.39 -15.36 27.62
N ALA A 97 11.94 -14.85 26.47
CA ALA A 97 11.32 -15.66 25.43
C ALA A 97 12.25 -16.79 24.98
N ALA A 98 11.67 -17.96 24.69
CA ALA A 98 12.41 -19.17 24.30
C ALA A 98 13.54 -19.58 25.27
N GLY A 99 13.44 -19.22 26.56
CA GLY A 99 14.47 -19.51 27.56
C GLY A 99 15.68 -18.58 27.50
N ALA A 100 15.54 -17.41 26.87
CA ALA A 100 16.57 -16.39 26.89
C ALA A 100 16.81 -15.90 28.33
N PRO A 101 18.08 -15.66 28.74
CA PRO A 101 18.38 -15.08 30.05
C PRO A 101 17.82 -13.65 30.13
N LYS A 102 17.08 -13.33 31.19
CA LYS A 102 16.37 -12.06 31.26
C LYS A 102 17.29 -10.90 31.62
N PHE A 103 16.99 -9.73 31.07
CA PHE A 103 17.56 -8.46 31.50
C PHE A 103 17.19 -8.19 32.97
N GLY A 104 18.14 -7.78 33.80
CA GLY A 104 17.95 -7.55 35.24
C GLY A 104 17.87 -8.81 36.10
N ALA A 105 17.94 -10.01 35.52
CA ALA A 105 17.82 -11.27 36.25
C ALA A 105 19.19 -11.92 36.49
N ALA A 106 19.92 -11.45 37.51
CA ALA A 106 21.26 -11.94 37.84
C ALA A 106 21.36 -13.48 37.97
N GLY A 107 20.29 -14.13 38.43
CA GLY A 107 20.21 -15.60 38.53
C GLY A 107 20.43 -16.31 37.19
N ASP A 108 19.91 -15.76 36.09
CA ASP A 108 20.00 -16.34 34.75
C ASP A 108 21.41 -16.20 34.14
N TRP A 109 22.21 -15.26 34.65
CA TRP A 109 23.54 -14.91 34.14
C TRP A 109 24.69 -15.59 34.88
N SER A 110 24.48 -15.99 36.13
CA SER A 110 25.51 -16.61 36.99
C SER A 110 26.32 -17.72 36.31
N ALA A 111 25.67 -18.75 35.75
CA ALA A 111 26.33 -19.86 35.06
C ALA A 111 26.96 -19.45 33.72
N ARG A 112 26.45 -18.38 33.09
CA ARG A 112 26.89 -17.90 31.77
C ARG A 112 28.13 -17.04 31.88
N LEU A 113 28.24 -16.24 32.95
CA LEU A 113 29.41 -15.43 33.26
C LEU A 113 30.69 -16.27 33.39
N GLY A 114 30.58 -17.54 33.80
CA GLY A 114 31.71 -18.47 33.84
C GLY A 114 32.34 -18.76 32.46
N GLN A 115 31.66 -18.45 31.36
CA GLN A 115 32.22 -18.57 30.00
C GLN A 115 33.19 -17.43 29.67
N GLY A 116 33.24 -16.39 30.49
CA GLY A 116 33.99 -15.18 30.22
C GLY A 116 33.37 -14.32 29.12
N HIS A 117 33.90 -13.11 28.98
CA HIS A 117 33.42 -12.11 28.03
C HIS A 117 33.48 -12.60 26.58
N ASP A 118 34.62 -13.12 26.14
CA ASP A 118 34.81 -13.65 24.78
C ASP A 118 33.88 -14.83 24.46
N GLY A 119 33.60 -15.70 25.45
CA GLY A 119 32.71 -16.84 25.28
C GLY A 119 31.25 -16.41 25.06
N LEU A 120 30.83 -15.36 25.76
CA LEU A 120 29.52 -14.75 25.57
C LEU A 120 29.44 -14.04 24.21
N LEU A 121 30.44 -13.24 23.84
CA LEU A 121 30.49 -12.57 22.54
C LEU A 121 30.43 -13.59 21.39
N LYS A 122 31.21 -14.67 21.49
CA LYS A 122 31.18 -15.76 20.50
C LYS A 122 29.79 -16.39 20.39
N SER A 123 29.08 -16.57 21.50
CA SER A 123 27.71 -17.09 21.49
C SER A 123 26.73 -16.11 20.85
N VAL A 124 26.90 -14.80 21.04
CA VAL A 124 26.09 -13.75 20.38
C VAL A 124 26.34 -13.75 18.88
N ILE A 125 27.61 -13.78 18.45
CA ILE A 125 27.97 -13.72 17.03
C ILE A 125 27.56 -15.00 16.30
N ALA A 126 27.89 -16.17 16.85
CA ALA A 126 27.59 -17.46 16.21
C ALA A 126 26.14 -17.90 16.37
N GLY A 127 25.41 -17.34 17.34
CA GLY A 127 24.10 -17.82 17.76
C GLY A 127 24.20 -19.04 18.69
N LYS A 128 23.15 -19.28 19.48
CA LYS A 128 23.10 -20.39 20.44
C LYS A 128 21.67 -20.79 20.77
N GLY A 129 21.31 -22.04 20.52
CA GLY A 129 19.97 -22.54 20.76
C GLY A 129 18.93 -21.77 19.93
N ALA A 130 17.94 -21.16 20.59
CA ALA A 130 16.94 -20.32 19.94
C ALA A 130 17.43 -18.91 19.58
N MET A 131 18.60 -18.49 20.08
CA MET A 131 19.18 -17.19 19.74
C MET A 131 19.83 -17.26 18.35
N PRO A 132 19.34 -16.50 17.35
CA PRO A 132 19.92 -16.48 16.02
C PRO A 132 21.34 -15.86 16.03
N PRO A 133 22.19 -16.20 15.05
CA PRO A 133 23.49 -15.55 14.87
C PRO A 133 23.35 -14.02 14.84
N ARG A 134 24.24 -13.32 15.54
CA ARG A 134 24.26 -11.85 15.65
C ARG A 134 22.91 -11.24 16.07
N ALA A 135 22.13 -11.94 16.89
CA ALA A 135 20.76 -11.53 17.25
C ALA A 135 19.84 -11.28 16.03
N GLY A 136 20.09 -11.95 14.91
CA GLY A 136 19.28 -11.80 13.68
C GLY A 136 19.66 -10.59 12.82
N THR A 137 20.82 -9.98 13.09
CA THR A 137 21.32 -8.80 12.38
C THR A 137 22.49 -9.14 11.46
N SER A 138 22.85 -8.23 10.57
CA SER A 138 24.05 -8.34 9.74
C SER A 138 25.20 -7.46 10.27
N PRO A 139 26.45 -7.69 9.85
CA PRO A 139 27.58 -6.79 10.13
C PRO A 139 27.40 -5.34 9.63
N ASP A 140 26.48 -5.15 8.67
CA ASP A 140 26.13 -3.84 8.13
C ASP A 140 25.13 -3.09 9.01
N ASP A 141 24.31 -3.82 9.79
CA ASP A 141 23.36 -3.21 10.73
C ASP A 141 24.03 -2.85 12.05
N PHE A 142 24.83 -3.78 12.59
CA PHE A 142 25.58 -3.61 13.83
C PHE A 142 26.94 -4.30 13.71
N SER A 143 27.98 -3.55 14.03
CA SER A 143 29.34 -4.07 14.18
C SER A 143 29.47 -4.99 15.39
N ASP A 144 30.51 -5.84 15.41
CA ASP A 144 30.79 -6.72 16.55
C ASP A 144 30.99 -5.92 17.85
N TYR A 145 31.55 -4.73 17.74
CA TYR A 145 31.72 -3.78 18.84
C TYR A 145 30.39 -3.21 19.39
N GLU A 146 29.37 -3.06 18.53
CA GLU A 146 28.02 -2.67 18.96
C GLU A 146 27.30 -3.82 19.67
N LEU A 147 27.40 -5.03 19.12
CA LEU A 147 26.86 -6.23 19.75
C LEU A 147 27.55 -6.52 21.09
N ASP A 148 28.85 -6.28 21.18
CA ASP A 148 29.63 -6.42 22.41
C ASP A 148 29.11 -5.48 23.51
N ARG A 149 28.94 -4.19 23.20
CA ARG A 149 28.39 -3.22 24.16
C ARG A 149 26.96 -3.55 24.57
N ALA A 150 26.15 -4.08 23.65
CA ALA A 150 24.79 -4.53 23.94
C ALA A 150 24.80 -5.71 24.92
N MET A 151 25.69 -6.67 24.71
CA MET A 151 25.88 -7.82 25.59
C MET A 151 26.37 -7.39 26.98
N VAL A 152 27.33 -6.46 27.06
CA VAL A 152 27.77 -5.91 28.34
C VAL A 152 26.62 -5.18 29.07
N HIS A 153 25.83 -4.38 28.35
CA HIS A 153 24.66 -3.71 28.91
C HIS A 153 23.62 -4.72 29.43
N LEU A 154 23.37 -5.78 28.67
CA LEU A 154 22.46 -6.86 29.02
C LEU A 154 22.90 -7.61 30.28
N VAL A 155 24.20 -7.86 30.42
CA VAL A 155 24.78 -8.61 31.54
C VAL A 155 24.86 -7.76 32.81
N ASN A 156 25.12 -6.45 32.69
CA ASN A 156 25.29 -5.52 33.81
C ASN A 156 23.97 -4.84 34.22
N SER A 157 22.84 -5.47 33.95
CA SER A 157 21.49 -4.93 34.22
C SER A 157 20.88 -5.44 35.51
#